data_AF-A0A838DWS1-F1
#
_entry.id   AF-A0A838DWS1-F1
#
_cell.length_a   1.000
_cell.length_b   1.000
_cell.length_c   1.000
_cell.angle_alpha   90.00
_cell.angle_beta   90.00
_cell.angle_gamma   90.00
#
_symmetry.space_group_name_H-M   'P 1'
#
loop_
_entity.id
_entity.type
_entity.pdbx_description
1 polymer ?
#
loop_
_entity_poly.entity_id
_entity_poly.type
_entity_poly.pdbx_seq_one_letter_code
_entity_poly.pdbx_strand_id
1 'polypeptide(L)'
;MSKALLILFGGRSMPNMLTIIHEKPALIVAIVSWDQQNKLPQLTDAITELFKDNELDVTMMYKAKLLVAECKTGNAFDAETLYKLDSIANQLGGRFVGRMLVTSLPIPAKDREAEKQYEKLKDRAEVRAIRIVTREELANIQQIIKDIAMKSVRI
;
A
#
# COMPACT_ATOMS: atom_id res chain seq x y z
N MET A 1 -14.49 -25.14 -19.33
CA MET A 1 -14.57 -23.86 -20.08
C MET A 1 -13.59 -22.88 -19.44
N SER A 2 -12.61 -22.39 -20.20
CA SER A 2 -11.76 -21.28 -19.78
C SER A 2 -12.61 -20.01 -19.75
N LYS A 3 -12.60 -19.30 -18.62
CA LYS A 3 -13.29 -18.01 -18.47
C LYS A 3 -12.26 -16.92 -18.73
N ALA A 4 -12.53 -16.04 -19.69
CA ALA A 4 -11.74 -14.83 -19.89
C ALA A 4 -12.37 -13.69 -19.08
N LEU A 5 -11.56 -12.95 -18.31
CA LEU A 5 -12.00 -11.78 -17.56
C LEU A 5 -11.53 -10.53 -18.30
N LEU A 6 -12.47 -9.78 -18.89
CA LEU A 6 -12.19 -8.47 -19.48
C LEU A 6 -12.42 -7.39 -18.40
N ILE A 7 -11.36 -6.70 -18.02
CA ILE A 7 -11.42 -5.55 -17.10
C ILE A 7 -11.21 -4.29 -17.96
N LEU A 8 -12.21 -3.41 -18.01
CA LEU A 8 -12.14 -2.13 -18.72
C LEU A 8 -11.76 -1.02 -17.73
N PHE A 9 -10.75 -0.22 -18.08
CA PHE A 9 -10.19 0.80 -17.18
C PHE A 9 -10.59 2.21 -17.63
N GLY A 10 -10.88 3.08 -16.66
CA GLY A 10 -11.05 4.52 -16.90
C GLY A 10 -10.96 5.34 -15.60
N GLY A 11 -10.24 6.46 -15.64
CA GLY A 11 -10.21 7.53 -14.61
C GLY A 11 -9.55 7.21 -13.27
N ARG A 12 -9.73 6.00 -12.70
CA ARG A 12 -9.16 5.57 -11.41
C ARG A 12 -8.73 4.10 -11.47
N SER A 13 -7.44 3.84 -11.25
CA SER A 13 -6.82 2.51 -11.33
C SER A 13 -7.22 1.58 -10.17
N MET A 14 -7.58 2.14 -9.02
CA MET A 14 -7.65 1.40 -7.74
C MET A 14 -8.62 0.20 -7.70
N PRO A 15 -9.90 0.29 -8.10
CA PRO A 15 -10.80 -0.87 -8.04
C PRO A 15 -10.35 -1.99 -8.97
N ASN A 16 -9.72 -1.62 -10.08
CA ASN A 16 -9.37 -2.56 -11.13
C ASN A 16 -8.08 -3.33 -10.81
N MET A 17 -7.14 -2.67 -10.12
CA MET A 17 -5.92 -3.32 -9.61
C MET A 17 -6.26 -4.42 -8.59
N LEU A 18 -7.24 -4.18 -7.72
CA LEU A 18 -7.68 -5.17 -6.74
C LEU A 18 -8.30 -6.40 -7.40
N THR A 19 -9.10 -6.20 -8.46
CA THR A 19 -9.66 -7.30 -9.25
C THR A 19 -8.56 -8.11 -9.92
N ILE A 20 -7.54 -7.47 -10.49
CA ILE A 20 -6.39 -8.14 -11.09
C ILE A 20 -5.66 -9.02 -10.05
N ILE A 21 -5.38 -8.48 -8.87
CA ILE A 21 -4.68 -9.19 -7.79
C ILE A 21 -5.50 -10.39 -7.30
N HIS A 22 -6.83 -10.21 -7.16
CA HIS A 22 -7.71 -11.24 -6.64
C HIS A 22 -7.94 -12.38 -7.65
N GLU A 23 -8.28 -12.04 -8.89
CA GLU A 23 -8.66 -13.01 -9.92
C GLU A 23 -7.45 -13.69 -10.57
N LYS A 24 -6.25 -13.09 -10.43
CA LYS A 24 -4.98 -13.57 -11.00
C LYS A 24 -5.14 -14.03 -12.47
N PRO A 25 -5.63 -13.16 -13.37
CA PRO A 25 -5.94 -13.55 -14.73
C PRO A 25 -4.67 -13.96 -15.49
N ALA A 26 -4.78 -14.97 -16.37
CA ALA A 26 -3.68 -15.44 -17.19
C ALA A 26 -3.22 -14.43 -18.27
N LEU A 27 -4.06 -13.45 -18.60
CA LEU A 27 -3.77 -12.41 -19.59
C LEU A 27 -4.39 -11.09 -19.14
N ILE A 28 -3.62 -10.02 -19.25
CA ILE A 28 -4.09 -8.64 -19.00
C ILE A 28 -3.82 -7.83 -20.25
N VAL A 29 -4.87 -7.16 -20.74
CA VAL A 29 -4.79 -6.26 -21.88
C VAL A 29 -5.11 -4.85 -21.39
N ALA A 30 -4.12 -3.97 -21.45
CA ALA A 30 -4.31 -2.56 -21.16
C ALA A 30 -4.81 -1.84 -22.40
N ILE A 31 -5.99 -1.20 -22.31
CA ILE A 31 -6.53 -0.32 -23.35
C ILE A 31 -6.41 1.11 -22.84
N VAL A 32 -5.73 1.96 -23.61
CA VAL A 32 -5.62 3.40 -23.33
C VAL A 32 -6.20 4.20 -24.49
N SER A 33 -6.68 5.40 -24.20
CA SER A 33 -7.08 6.33 -25.26
C SER A 33 -5.85 6.81 -26.05
N TRP A 34 -6.07 7.20 -27.30
CA TRP A 34 -4.99 7.59 -28.22
C TRP A 34 -4.12 8.73 -27.66
N ASP A 35 -4.72 9.68 -26.95
CA ASP A 35 -4.06 10.81 -26.30
C ASP A 35 -3.25 10.44 -25.03
N GLN A 36 -3.34 9.19 -24.56
CA GLN A 36 -2.68 8.68 -23.35
C GLN A 36 -1.67 7.57 -23.64
N GLN A 37 -1.31 7.33 -24.91
CA GLN A 37 -0.34 6.30 -25.31
C GLN A 37 0.99 6.39 -24.57
N ASN A 38 1.43 7.60 -24.24
CA ASN A 38 2.66 7.85 -23.47
C ASN A 38 2.62 7.29 -22.03
N LYS A 39 1.45 6.94 -21.50
CA LYS A 39 1.30 6.32 -20.17
C LYS A 39 1.34 4.79 -20.19
N LEU A 40 1.32 4.15 -21.36
CA LEU A 40 1.39 2.69 -21.49
C LEU A 40 2.61 2.07 -20.79
N PRO A 41 3.83 2.63 -20.92
CA PRO A 41 4.99 2.07 -20.21
C PRO A 41 4.78 2.06 -18.70
N GLN A 42 4.35 3.20 -18.13
CA GLN A 42 4.09 3.32 -16.68
C GLN A 42 3.00 2.34 -16.20
N LEU A 43 1.96 2.12 -17.00
CA LEU A 43 0.91 1.16 -16.68
C LEU A 43 1.42 -0.28 -16.75
N THR A 44 2.22 -0.60 -17.77
CA THR A 44 2.86 -1.92 -17.92
C THR A 44 3.80 -2.21 -16.77
N ASP A 45 4.60 -1.21 -16.37
CA ASP A 45 5.51 -1.31 -15.23
C ASP A 45 4.72 -1.53 -13.93
N ALA A 46 3.66 -0.74 -13.69
CA ALA A 46 2.82 -0.90 -12.50
C ALA A 46 2.16 -2.29 -12.43
N ILE A 47 1.66 -2.81 -13.56
CA ILE A 47 1.10 -4.16 -13.64
C ILE A 47 2.21 -5.19 -13.38
N THR A 48 3.36 -5.05 -14.02
CA THR A 48 4.48 -6.00 -13.85
C THR A 48 4.97 -6.02 -12.40
N GLU A 49 5.10 -4.86 -11.77
CA GLU A 49 5.42 -4.72 -10.35
C GLU A 49 4.36 -5.37 -9.47
N LEU A 50 3.06 -5.21 -9.75
CA LEU A 50 2.02 -5.94 -9.02
C LEU A 50 2.19 -7.47 -9.07
N PHE A 51 2.68 -8.01 -10.19
CA PHE A 51 2.92 -9.44 -10.37
C PHE A 51 4.29 -9.93 -9.91
N LYS A 52 5.22 -9.04 -9.54
CA LYS A 52 6.49 -9.41 -8.91
C LYS A 52 6.23 -9.82 -7.45
N ASP A 53 5.76 -11.04 -7.21
CA ASP A 53 5.61 -11.68 -5.89
C ASP A 53 5.40 -10.70 -4.71
N ASN A 54 4.50 -9.74 -4.92
CA ASN A 54 4.28 -8.67 -3.97
C ASN A 54 3.19 -9.14 -3.04
N GLU A 55 3.62 -9.84 -2.00
CA GLU A 55 2.75 -10.18 -0.89
C GLU A 55 2.45 -8.91 -0.09
N LEU A 56 1.18 -8.52 -0.09
CA LEU A 56 0.62 -7.58 0.88
C LEU A 56 -0.02 -8.40 1.98
N ASP A 57 0.52 -8.28 3.20
CA ASP A 57 0.01 -9.03 4.35
C ASP A 57 -1.47 -8.76 4.59
N VAL A 58 -1.89 -7.51 4.44
CA VAL A 58 -3.29 -7.11 4.61
C VAL A 58 -3.69 -6.07 3.57
N THR A 59 -4.80 -6.35 2.91
CA THR A 59 -5.51 -5.37 2.06
C THR A 59 -6.97 -5.30 2.49
N MET A 60 -7.49 -4.10 2.71
CA MET A 60 -8.86 -3.90 3.17
C MET A 60 -9.50 -2.66 2.54
N MET A 61 -10.83 -2.64 2.50
CA MET A 61 -11.58 -1.49 2.02
C MET A 61 -12.52 -0.99 3.11
N TYR A 62 -12.47 0.31 3.39
CA TYR A 62 -13.38 0.94 4.34
C TYR A 62 -13.88 2.27 3.79
N LYS A 63 -15.20 2.44 3.70
CA LYS A 63 -15.87 3.62 3.13
C LYS A 63 -15.27 4.04 1.77
N ALA A 64 -15.10 3.07 0.86
CA ALA A 64 -14.52 3.26 -0.47
C ALA A 64 -13.06 3.78 -0.49
N LYS A 65 -12.34 3.67 0.62
CA LYS A 65 -10.90 3.90 0.68
C LYS A 65 -10.17 2.57 0.85
N LEU A 66 -9.20 2.33 -0.03
CA LEU A 66 -8.29 1.20 0.10
C LEU A 66 -7.28 1.48 1.20
N LEU A 67 -7.08 0.50 2.08
CA LEU A 67 -5.98 0.47 3.03
C LEU A 67 -5.13 -0.76 2.77
N VAL A 68 -3.82 -0.56 2.80
CA VAL A 68 -2.83 -1.63 2.73
C VAL A 68 -1.98 -1.60 3.99
N ALA A 69 -1.63 -2.78 4.48
CA ALA A 69 -0.73 -2.92 5.60
C ALA A 69 0.32 -3.99 5.34
N GLU A 70 1.54 -3.68 5.75
CA GLU A 70 2.60 -4.66 5.97
C GLU A 70 2.69 -4.94 7.47
N CYS A 71 2.86 -6.21 7.85
CA CYS A 71 2.95 -6.69 9.21
C CYS A 71 4.36 -7.27 9.47
N LYS A 72 5.07 -6.76 10.47
CA LYS A 72 6.40 -7.26 10.85
C LYS A 72 6.46 -7.69 12.31
N THR A 73 6.87 -8.93 12.56
CA THR A 73 7.06 -9.49 13.92
C THR A 73 8.48 -9.31 14.47
N GLY A 74 9.45 -9.00 13.60
CA GLY A 74 10.85 -8.68 13.91
C GLY A 74 11.47 -7.82 12.79
N ASN A 75 12.58 -7.12 13.08
CA ASN A 75 13.25 -6.18 12.15
C ASN A 75 12.31 -5.14 11.50
N ALA A 76 11.25 -4.70 12.18
CA ALA A 76 10.24 -3.81 11.60
C ALA A 76 10.72 -2.38 11.32
N PHE A 77 11.94 -2.03 11.74
CA PHE A 77 12.48 -0.68 11.60
C PHE A 77 13.46 -0.53 10.44
N ASP A 78 13.29 -1.36 9.40
CA ASP A 78 14.00 -1.20 8.15
C ASP A 78 13.34 -0.17 7.23
N ALA A 79 14.16 0.50 6.42
CA ALA A 79 13.67 1.50 5.47
C ALA A 79 13.00 0.87 4.25
N GLU A 80 13.46 -0.33 3.88
CA GLU A 80 13.07 -1.06 2.68
C GLU A 80 11.57 -1.38 2.68
N THR A 81 11.03 -1.77 3.84
CA THR A 81 9.60 -2.00 4.06
C THR A 81 8.78 -0.76 3.74
N LEU A 82 9.23 0.42 4.17
CA LEU A 82 8.53 1.68 3.84
C LEU A 82 8.58 1.99 2.34
N TYR A 83 9.71 1.75 1.68
CA TYR A 83 9.84 1.97 0.24
C TYR A 83 8.94 1.03 -0.57
N LYS A 84 8.91 -0.26 -0.21
CA LYS A 84 8.05 -1.26 -0.84
C LYS A 84 6.58 -0.89 -0.66
N LEU A 85 6.16 -0.61 0.59
CA LEU A 85 4.78 -0.25 0.91
C LEU A 85 4.33 1.04 0.19
N ASP A 86 5.19 2.06 0.14
CA ASP A 86 4.90 3.30 -0.57
C ASP A 86 4.78 3.09 -2.07
N SER A 87 5.68 2.30 -2.67
CA SER A 87 5.65 1.96 -4.10
C SER A 87 4.33 1.28 -4.47
N ILE A 88 3.96 0.22 -3.74
CA ILE A 88 2.72 -0.53 -3.98
C ILE A 88 1.50 0.37 -3.78
N ALA A 89 1.44 1.15 -2.70
CA ALA A 89 0.34 2.07 -2.46
C ALA A 89 0.21 3.15 -3.55
N ASN A 90 1.34 3.66 -4.06
CA ASN A 90 1.36 4.65 -5.13
C ASN A 90 0.82 4.09 -6.44
N GLN A 91 1.15 2.83 -6.76
CA GLN A 91 0.57 2.15 -7.90
C GLN A 91 -0.94 1.94 -7.72
N LEU A 92 -1.37 1.47 -6.53
CA LEU A 92 -2.77 1.15 -6.23
C LEU A 92 -3.68 2.38 -6.27
N GLY A 93 -3.20 3.53 -5.82
CA GLY A 93 -4.03 4.75 -5.84
C GLY A 93 -3.41 5.98 -5.22
N GLY A 94 -2.09 5.98 -4.97
CA GLY A 94 -1.38 7.16 -4.49
C GLY A 94 -1.93 7.67 -3.17
N ARG A 95 -2.13 8.99 -3.11
CA ARG A 95 -2.66 9.71 -1.95
C ARG A 95 -4.03 9.21 -1.46
N PHE A 96 -4.77 8.46 -2.28
CA PHE A 96 -6.08 7.91 -1.90
C PHE A 96 -5.99 6.57 -1.17
N VAL A 97 -4.80 5.95 -1.09
CA VAL A 97 -4.57 4.70 -0.36
C VAL A 97 -4.08 5.01 1.05
N GLY A 98 -4.74 4.42 2.06
CA GLY A 98 -4.24 4.41 3.43
C GLY A 98 -3.10 3.40 3.56
N ARG A 99 -2.01 3.78 4.21
CA ARG A 99 -0.81 2.95 4.34
C ARG A 99 -0.49 2.71 5.82
N MET A 100 -0.27 1.46 6.20
CA MET A 100 0.10 1.08 7.57
C MET A 100 1.30 0.15 7.59
N LEU A 101 2.23 0.38 8.50
CA LEU A 101 3.22 -0.60 8.90
C LEU A 101 2.88 -1.06 10.31
N VAL A 102 2.40 -2.29 10.48
CA VAL A 102 1.98 -2.84 11.76
C VAL A 102 3.08 -3.72 12.32
N THR A 103 3.43 -3.56 13.59
CA THR A 103 4.45 -4.40 14.22
C THR A 103 4.11 -4.80 15.64
N SER A 104 4.54 -6.00 16.03
CA SER A 104 4.54 -6.46 17.42
C SER A 104 5.74 -5.95 18.23
N LEU A 105 6.63 -5.15 17.64
CA LEU A 105 7.74 -4.53 18.36
C LEU A 105 7.26 -3.31 19.15
N PRO A 106 7.80 -3.11 20.38
CA PRO A 106 7.53 -1.90 21.14
C PRO A 106 8.34 -0.73 20.59
N ILE A 107 7.98 0.50 20.97
CA ILE A 107 8.84 1.67 20.75
C ILE A 107 10.17 1.45 21.50
N PRO A 108 11.33 1.60 20.84
CA PRO A 108 12.62 1.46 21.52
C PRO A 108 12.81 2.57 22.57
N ALA A 109 12.96 2.21 23.85
CA ALA A 109 13.07 3.17 24.95
C ALA A 109 14.37 3.04 25.78
N LYS A 110 15.15 1.97 25.60
CA LYS A 110 16.33 1.66 26.43
C LYS A 110 17.65 1.63 25.67
N ASP A 111 17.58 1.62 24.34
CA ASP A 111 18.74 1.60 23.46
C ASP A 111 18.72 2.87 22.59
N ARG A 112 19.72 3.74 22.80
CA ARG A 112 19.85 5.02 22.10
C ARG A 112 20.02 4.86 20.59
N GLU A 113 20.62 3.77 20.12
CA GLU A 113 20.80 3.54 18.69
C GLU A 113 19.47 3.09 18.06
N ALA A 114 18.77 2.18 18.72
CA ALA A 114 17.44 1.73 18.29
C ALA A 114 16.42 2.88 18.30
N GLU A 115 16.47 3.77 19.29
CA GLU A 115 15.62 4.97 19.38
C GLU A 115 15.88 5.93 18.19
N LYS A 116 17.15 6.20 17.86
CA LYS A 116 17.51 7.00 16.68
C LYS A 116 17.05 6.38 15.37
N GLN A 117 17.14 5.06 15.24
CA GLN A 117 16.66 4.35 14.06
C GLN A 117 15.15 4.45 13.92
N TYR A 118 14.41 4.30 15.02
CA TYR A 118 12.96 4.47 15.06
C TYR A 118 12.53 5.87 14.68
N GLU A 119 13.15 6.93 15.23
CA GLU A 119 12.80 8.31 14.86
C GLU A 119 13.09 8.60 13.38
N LYS A 120 14.24 8.15 12.85
CA LYS A 120 14.52 8.26 11.40
C LYS A 120 13.48 7.55 10.54
N LEU A 121 13.00 6.39 10.99
CA LEU A 121 11.97 5.64 10.29
C LEU A 121 10.63 6.38 10.33
N LYS A 122 10.27 6.93 11.48
CA LYS A 122 9.05 7.71 11.69
C LYS A 122 9.02 8.96 10.81
N ASP A 123 10.14 9.68 10.71
CA ASP A 123 10.29 10.82 9.78
C ASP A 123 10.02 10.37 8.32
N ARG A 124 10.61 9.24 7.91
CA ARG A 124 10.42 8.68 6.56
C ARG A 124 8.98 8.22 6.32
N ALA A 125 8.34 7.65 7.33
CA ALA A 125 6.96 7.19 7.25
C ALA A 125 6.00 8.38 7.15
N GLU A 126 6.24 9.45 7.91
CA GLU A 126 5.43 10.67 7.88
C GLU A 126 5.43 11.33 6.50
N VAL A 127 6.60 11.49 5.88
CA VAL A 127 6.74 12.03 4.52
C VAL A 127 5.97 11.21 3.47
N ARG A 128 5.81 9.90 3.71
CA ARG A 128 5.08 8.96 2.82
C ARG A 128 3.62 8.76 3.23
N ALA A 129 3.16 9.46 4.27
CA ALA A 129 1.85 9.25 4.88
C ALA A 129 1.59 7.77 5.26
N ILE A 130 2.63 7.08 5.77
CA ILE A 130 2.55 5.73 6.33
C ILE A 130 2.38 5.83 7.84
N ARG A 131 1.34 5.19 8.39
CA ARG A 131 1.17 5.07 9.84
C ARG A 131 1.89 3.81 10.33
N ILE A 132 2.97 3.99 11.08
CA ILE A 132 3.57 2.90 11.86
C ILE A 132 2.65 2.61 13.04
N VAL A 133 2.31 1.37 13.33
CA VAL A 133 1.50 0.96 14.49
C VAL A 133 2.34 -0.02 15.31
N THR A 134 2.74 0.38 16.51
CA THR A 134 3.58 -0.43 17.40
C THR A 134 2.75 -1.32 18.32
N ARG A 135 3.41 -2.19 19.09
CA ARG A 135 2.78 -3.09 20.07
C ARG A 135 1.78 -2.39 20.96
N GLU A 136 2.14 -1.24 21.51
CA GLU A 136 1.34 -0.46 22.45
C GLU A 136 0.04 0.04 21.82
N GLU A 137 0.05 0.23 20.51
CA GLU A 137 -1.06 0.80 19.74
C GLU A 137 -1.99 -0.26 19.15
N LEU A 138 -1.57 -1.54 19.12
CA LEU A 138 -2.35 -2.65 18.56
C LEU A 138 -3.74 -2.79 19.22
N ALA A 139 -3.84 -2.55 20.52
CA ALA A 139 -5.12 -2.57 21.23
C ALA A 139 -6.14 -1.53 20.67
N ASN A 140 -5.63 -0.47 20.03
CA ASN A 140 -6.42 0.61 19.44
C ASN A 140 -6.48 0.54 17.91
N ILE A 141 -6.07 -0.58 17.29
CA ILE A 141 -5.97 -0.70 15.82
C ILE A 141 -7.27 -0.36 15.10
N GLN A 142 -8.43 -0.71 15.68
CA GLN A 142 -9.73 -0.39 15.09
C GLN A 142 -9.92 1.12 14.91
N GLN A 143 -9.53 1.91 15.90
CA GLN A 143 -9.66 3.36 15.84
C GLN A 143 -8.64 3.95 14.85
N ILE A 144 -7.41 3.43 14.86
CA ILE A 144 -6.34 3.85 13.93
C ILE A 144 -6.76 3.64 12.47
N ILE A 145 -7.35 2.47 12.15
CA ILE A 145 -7.87 2.18 10.81
C ILE A 145 -8.93 3.21 10.41
N LYS A 146 -9.87 3.52 11.31
CA LYS A 146 -10.91 4.53 11.06
C LYS A 146 -10.29 5.90 10.81
N ASP A 147 -9.30 6.30 11.60
CA ASP A 147 -8.66 7.61 11.49
C ASP A 147 -7.92 7.76 10.16
N ILE A 148 -7.16 6.74 9.74
CA ILE A 148 -6.47 6.71 8.44
C ILE A 148 -7.50 6.76 7.30
N ALA A 149 -8.59 6.01 7.43
CA ALA A 149 -9.60 5.97 6.40
C ALA A 149 -10.37 7.30 6.27
N MET A 150 -10.65 7.96 7.39
CA MET A 150 -11.38 9.23 7.42
C MET A 150 -10.50 10.47 7.18
N LYS A 151 -9.16 10.32 7.18
CA LYS A 151 -8.26 11.43 6.87
C LYS A 151 -8.52 11.93 5.44
N SER A 152 -9.07 13.15 5.34
CA SER A 152 -9.41 13.80 4.09
C SER A 152 -8.16 14.07 3.25
N VAL A 153 -8.20 13.65 1.99
CA VAL A 153 -7.18 13.98 1.00
C VAL A 153 -7.55 15.35 0.45
N ARG A 154 -6.74 16.39 0.74
CA ARG A 154 -6.92 17.70 0.07
C ARG A 154 -6.51 17.53 -1.40
N ILE A 155 -7.40 17.88 -2.31
CA ILE A 155 -7.23 17.69 -3.77
C ILE A 155 -6.33 18.78 -4.32
#